data_AF-A0A318CIX1-F1
#
_entry.id   AF-A0A318CIX1-F1
#
_cell.length_a   1.000
_cell.length_b   1.000
_cell.length_c   1.000
_cell.angle_alpha   90.00
_cell.angle_beta   90.00
_cell.angle_gamma   90.00
#
_symmetry.space_group_name_H-M   'P 1'
#
loop_
_entity.id
_entity.type
_entity.pdbx_description
1 polymer ?
#
loop_
_entity_poly.entity_id
_entity_poly.type
_entity_poly.pdbx_seq_one_letter_code
_entity_poly.pdbx_strand_id
1 'polypeptide(L)'
;MYRRFLTAIVILSVMGLSDPVWSAGPSGFTQADRERLIRLEATLETFMKAVDRRFEGVDKRFEGIDKRFEELRQDMNKRFEQVDKRFEQVDKRFEQMMNFMWILASIFAAMTVANIGFAYWDRRTIIRKAVDESVARIERKGSLAQLINALQDHAKDDPKLASILRNHNLL
;
A
#
# COMPACT_ATOMS: atom_id res chain seq x y z
N MET A 1 -71.92 48.36 -93.38
CA MET A 1 -70.74 49.09 -92.85
C MET A 1 -70.28 48.60 -91.47
N TYR A 2 -71.16 48.06 -90.61
CA TYR A 2 -70.81 47.58 -89.25
C TYR A 2 -70.00 46.27 -89.16
N ARG A 3 -70.09 45.36 -90.14
CA ARG A 3 -69.43 44.03 -90.08
C ARG A 3 -67.90 44.07 -90.17
N ARG A 4 -67.33 45.14 -90.74
CA ARG A 4 -65.87 45.36 -90.84
C ARG A 4 -65.26 45.98 -89.59
N PHE A 5 -66.05 46.76 -88.84
CA PHE A 5 -65.63 47.33 -87.56
C PHE A 5 -65.60 46.28 -86.45
N LEU A 6 -66.60 45.38 -86.41
CA LEU A 6 -66.65 44.31 -85.41
C LEU A 6 -65.51 43.29 -85.57
N THR A 7 -65.13 42.97 -86.81
CA THR A 7 -63.97 42.09 -87.07
C THR A 7 -62.64 42.72 -86.67
N ALA A 8 -62.49 44.04 -86.83
CA ALA A 8 -61.27 44.75 -86.43
C ALA A 8 -61.11 44.79 -84.90
N ILE A 9 -62.20 44.94 -84.15
CA ILE A 9 -62.19 44.93 -82.68
C ILE A 9 -61.89 43.53 -82.13
N VAL A 10 -62.46 42.47 -82.72
CA VAL A 10 -62.18 41.08 -82.30
C VAL A 10 -60.72 40.69 -82.60
N ILE A 11 -60.15 41.14 -83.72
CA ILE A 11 -58.72 40.88 -84.03
C ILE A 11 -57.81 41.66 -83.06
N LEU A 12 -58.17 42.89 -82.70
CA LEU A 12 -57.41 43.69 -81.72
C LEU A 12 -57.49 43.10 -80.30
N SER A 13 -58.64 42.54 -79.91
CA SER A 13 -58.81 41.85 -78.62
C SER A 13 -58.10 40.49 -78.56
N VAL A 14 -57.99 39.78 -79.69
CA VAL A 14 -57.25 38.51 -79.76
C VAL A 14 -55.73 38.74 -79.80
N MET A 15 -55.26 39.87 -80.33
CA MET A 15 -53.83 40.25 -80.30
C MET A 15 -53.35 40.77 -78.93
N GLY A 16 -54.25 41.23 -78.06
CA GLY A 16 -53.90 41.77 -76.75
C GLY A 16 -53.72 40.75 -75.62
N LEU A 17 -53.97 39.45 -75.87
CA LEU A 17 -53.97 38.39 -74.85
C LEU A 17 -52.94 37.27 -75.09
N SER A 18 -52.02 37.46 -76.03
CA SER A 18 -50.86 36.57 -76.16
C SER A 18 -49.62 37.28 -75.64
N ASP A 19 -49.49 37.38 -74.31
CA ASP A 19 -48.17 37.56 -73.73
C ASP A 19 -47.29 36.40 -74.24
N PRO A 20 -46.15 36.69 -74.88
CA PRO A 20 -45.21 35.63 -75.17
C PRO A 20 -44.71 35.13 -73.82
N VAL A 21 -45.12 33.92 -73.44
CA VAL A 21 -44.47 33.14 -72.39
C VAL A 21 -43.04 32.89 -72.87
N TRP A 22 -42.15 33.85 -72.60
CA TRP A 22 -40.72 33.68 -72.81
C TRP A 22 -40.25 32.64 -71.81
N SER A 23 -39.82 31.52 -72.37
CA SER A 23 -39.00 30.48 -71.79
C SER A 23 -38.22 30.94 -70.55
N ALA A 24 -38.49 30.32 -69.40
CA ALA A 24 -37.44 30.09 -68.42
C ALA A 24 -36.40 29.20 -69.12
N GLY A 25 -35.41 29.84 -69.77
CA GLY A 25 -34.27 29.14 -70.34
C GLY A 25 -33.59 28.30 -69.25
N PRO A 26 -32.91 27.22 -69.60
CA PRO A 26 -32.19 26.42 -68.62
C PRO A 26 -31.22 27.37 -67.92
N SER A 27 -31.39 27.58 -66.61
CA SER A 27 -30.55 28.47 -65.81
C SER A 27 -29.15 27.85 -65.73
N GLY A 28 -28.38 28.03 -66.81
CA GLY A 28 -27.01 27.62 -66.94
C GLY A 28 -26.12 28.54 -66.11
N PHE A 29 -25.03 27.97 -65.62
CA PHE A 29 -24.04 28.63 -64.80
C PHE A 29 -23.61 30.00 -65.38
N THR A 30 -23.98 31.09 -64.71
CA THR A 30 -23.83 32.45 -65.24
C THR A 30 -22.42 33.00 -65.01
N GLN A 31 -22.07 34.12 -65.66
CA GLN A 31 -20.80 34.79 -65.41
C GLN A 31 -20.64 35.24 -63.95
N ALA A 32 -21.73 35.70 -63.32
CA ALA A 32 -21.74 36.04 -61.90
C ALA A 32 -21.47 34.83 -61.01
N ASP A 33 -21.93 33.64 -61.39
CA ASP A 33 -21.64 32.40 -60.65
C ASP A 33 -20.17 31.99 -60.81
N ARG A 34 -19.55 32.21 -61.98
CA ARG A 34 -18.10 32.00 -62.20
C ARG A 34 -17.26 32.92 -61.32
N GLU A 35 -17.61 34.20 -61.24
CA GLU A 35 -16.91 35.16 -60.39
C GLU A 35 -17.05 34.82 -58.90
N ARG A 36 -18.23 34.36 -58.48
CA ARG A 36 -18.45 33.85 -57.12
C ARG A 36 -17.58 32.63 -56.84
N LEU A 37 -17.51 31.66 -57.76
CA LEU A 37 -16.63 30.49 -57.60
C LEU A 37 -15.16 30.87 -57.49
N ILE A 38 -14.66 31.77 -58.35
CA ILE A 38 -13.26 32.23 -58.30
C ILE A 38 -12.96 32.90 -56.95
N ARG A 39 -13.89 33.73 -56.44
CA ARG A 39 -13.75 34.32 -55.11
C ARG A 39 -13.77 33.27 -54.01
N LEU A 40 -14.63 32.26 -54.13
CA LEU A 40 -14.78 31.19 -53.15
C LEU A 40 -13.51 30.32 -53.09
N GLU A 41 -12.94 29.98 -54.25
CA GLU A 41 -11.66 29.30 -54.39
C GLU A 41 -10.52 30.11 -53.77
N ALA A 42 -10.43 31.41 -54.07
CA ALA A 42 -9.43 32.29 -53.45
C ALA A 42 -9.59 32.38 -51.92
N THR A 43 -10.82 32.43 -51.41
CA THR A 43 -11.07 32.39 -49.95
C THR A 43 -10.74 31.03 -49.34
N LEU A 44 -10.93 29.94 -50.07
CA LEU A 44 -10.56 28.60 -49.61
C LEU A 44 -9.04 28.42 -49.58
N GLU A 45 -8.31 28.88 -50.60
CA GLU A 45 -6.84 28.82 -50.59
C GLU A 45 -6.24 29.61 -49.42
N THR A 46 -6.77 30.82 -49.17
CA THR A 46 -6.30 31.65 -48.05
C THR A 46 -6.67 31.04 -46.70
N PHE A 47 -7.86 30.44 -46.58
CA PHE A 47 -8.26 29.68 -45.41
C PHE A 47 -7.36 28.46 -45.17
N MET A 48 -7.09 27.65 -46.19
CA MET A 48 -6.19 26.49 -46.10
C MET A 48 -4.79 26.90 -45.63
N LYS A 49 -4.21 27.95 -46.23
CA LYS A 49 -2.90 28.48 -45.79
C LYS A 49 -2.92 28.97 -44.33
N ALA A 50 -4.02 29.57 -43.89
CA ALA A 50 -4.17 30.01 -42.50
C ALA A 50 -4.33 28.83 -41.53
N VAL A 51 -5.00 27.76 -41.95
CA VAL A 51 -5.16 26.51 -41.22
C VAL A 51 -3.82 25.78 -41.10
N ASP A 52 -3.07 25.64 -42.19
CA ASP A 52 -1.74 25.00 -42.18
C ASP A 52 -0.79 25.69 -41.20
N ARG A 53 -0.73 27.03 -41.23
CA ARG A 53 0.08 27.79 -40.26
C ARG A 53 -0.35 27.57 -38.81
N ARG A 54 -1.65 27.39 -38.55
CA ARG A 54 -2.15 27.07 -37.21
C ARG A 54 -1.75 25.66 -36.80
N PHE A 55 -1.84 24.69 -37.70
CA PHE A 55 -1.41 23.31 -37.43
C PHE A 55 0.10 23.23 -37.15
N GLU A 56 0.95 23.89 -37.93
CA GLU A 56 2.38 23.99 -37.64
C GLU A 56 2.65 24.58 -36.24
N GLY A 57 1.86 25.59 -35.84
CA GLY A 57 1.93 26.17 -34.50
C GLY A 57 1.47 25.23 -33.40
N VAL A 58 0.51 24.35 -33.69
CA VAL A 58 0.04 23.29 -32.78
C VAL A 58 1.10 22.20 -32.64
N ASP A 59 1.69 21.73 -33.74
CA ASP A 59 2.73 20.70 -33.73
C ASP A 59 3.93 21.11 -32.89
N LYS A 60 4.41 22.35 -33.06
CA LYS A 60 5.50 22.90 -32.21
C LYS A 60 5.15 22.93 -30.73
N ARG A 61 3.88 23.18 -30.38
CA ARG A 61 3.44 23.14 -28.98
C ARG A 61 3.40 21.72 -28.45
N PHE A 62 2.97 20.76 -29.26
CA PHE A 62 3.00 19.33 -28.88
C PHE A 62 4.43 18.84 -28.67
N GLU A 63 5.37 19.15 -29.56
CA GLU A 63 6.79 18.83 -29.37
C GLU A 63 7.34 19.42 -28.06
N GLY A 64 6.94 20.65 -27.72
CA GLY A 64 7.31 21.28 -26.46
C GLY A 64 6.70 20.59 -25.24
N ILE A 65 5.48 20.08 -25.35
CA ILE A 65 4.83 19.30 -24.29
C ILE A 65 5.54 17.95 -24.09
N ASP A 66 5.86 17.24 -25.18
CA ASP A 66 6.53 15.95 -25.12
C ASP A 66 7.90 16.04 -24.43
N LYS A 67 8.68 17.09 -24.77
CA LYS A 67 9.96 17.35 -24.09
C LYS A 67 9.80 17.57 -22.59
N ARG A 68 8.80 18.38 -22.18
CA ARG A 68 8.54 18.64 -20.75
C ARG A 68 8.05 17.40 -20.01
N PHE A 69 7.29 16.54 -20.67
CA PHE A 69 6.88 15.25 -20.10
C PHE A 69 8.06 14.31 -19.90
N GLU A 70 8.98 14.25 -20.87
CA GLU A 70 10.18 13.45 -20.76
C GLU A 70 11.10 13.96 -19.63
N GLU A 71 11.33 15.27 -19.55
CA GLU A 71 12.07 15.90 -18.45
C GLU A 71 11.44 15.61 -17.09
N LEU A 72 10.10 15.71 -16.98
CA LEU A 72 9.38 15.42 -15.75
C LEU A 72 9.54 13.94 -15.34
N ARG A 73 9.43 13.01 -16.30
CA ARG A 73 9.67 11.58 -16.03
C ARG A 73 11.08 11.33 -15.53
N GLN A 74 12.08 11.96 -16.15
CA GLN A 74 13.46 11.80 -15.74
C GLN A 74 13.72 12.37 -14.34
N ASP A 75 13.17 13.54 -14.02
CA ASP A 75 13.28 14.12 -12.68
C ASP A 75 12.59 13.24 -11.64
N MET A 76 11.38 12.75 -11.94
CA MET A 76 10.67 11.80 -11.08
C MET A 76 11.50 10.55 -10.81
N ASN A 77 12.04 9.91 -11.84
CA ASN A 77 12.87 8.72 -11.70
C ASN A 77 14.10 8.98 -10.82
N LYS A 78 14.82 10.09 -11.05
CA LYS A 78 15.98 10.46 -10.21
C LYS A 78 15.60 10.67 -8.74
N ARG A 79 14.46 11.32 -8.49
CA ARG A 79 13.97 11.55 -7.12
C ARG A 79 13.54 10.24 -6.46
N PHE A 80 12.89 9.34 -7.19
CA PHE A 80 12.57 8.00 -6.69
C PHE A 80 13.83 7.20 -6.34
N GLU A 81 14.84 7.16 -7.23
CA GLU A 81 16.12 6.50 -6.92
C GLU A 81 16.80 7.08 -5.68
N GLN A 82 16.72 8.40 -5.48
CA GLN A 82 17.25 9.04 -4.28
C GLN A 82 16.48 8.63 -3.01
N VAL A 83 15.15 8.49 -3.13
CA VAL A 83 14.29 8.01 -2.05
C VAL A 83 14.63 6.57 -1.69
N ASP A 84 14.79 5.69 -2.68
CA ASP A 84 15.17 4.29 -2.48
C ASP A 84 16.51 4.17 -1.74
N LYS A 85 17.53 4.94 -2.15
CA LYS A 85 18.82 4.99 -1.45
C LYS A 85 18.69 5.44 0.01
N ARG A 86 17.79 6.38 0.30
CA ARG A 86 17.55 6.83 1.68
C ARG A 86 16.83 5.76 2.49
N PHE A 87 15.89 5.02 1.88
CA PHE A 87 15.23 3.90 2.54
C PHE A 87 16.22 2.78 2.85
N GLU A 88 17.09 2.39 1.92
CA GLU A 88 18.15 1.40 2.18
C GLU A 88 19.08 1.81 3.34
N GLN A 89 19.41 3.11 3.44
CA GLN A 89 20.20 3.62 4.57
C GLN A 89 19.43 3.54 5.89
N VAL A 90 18.13 3.82 5.87
CA VAL A 90 17.26 3.70 7.04
C VAL A 90 17.17 2.25 7.49
N ASP A 91 16.96 1.31 6.57
CA ASP A 91 16.88 -0.13 6.86
C ASP A 91 18.17 -0.63 7.52
N LYS A 92 19.34 -0.25 6.99
CA LYS A 92 20.63 -0.59 7.62
C LYS A 92 20.76 -0.08 9.06
N ARG A 93 20.26 1.13 9.35
CA ARG A 93 20.30 1.68 10.72
C ARG A 93 19.31 0.96 11.64
N PHE A 94 18.15 0.56 11.13
CA PHE A 94 17.19 -0.26 11.87
C PHE A 94 17.75 -1.66 12.16
N GLU A 95 18.39 -2.31 11.21
CA GLU A 95 19.06 -3.60 11.42
C GLU A 95 20.15 -3.49 12.50
N GLN A 96 20.98 -2.45 12.47
CA GLN A 96 21.99 -2.19 13.49
C GLN A 96 21.36 -2.00 14.88
N MET A 97 20.27 -1.23 14.98
CA MET A 97 19.55 -1.01 16.23
C MET A 97 18.91 -2.30 16.75
N MET A 98 18.30 -3.09 15.88
CA MET A 98 17.72 -4.39 16.22
C MET A 98 18.80 -5.35 16.72
N ASN A 99 19.95 -5.41 16.05
CA ASN A 99 21.07 -6.24 16.48
C ASN A 99 21.57 -5.85 17.88
N PHE A 100 21.73 -4.55 18.15
CA PHE A 100 22.09 -4.08 19.49
C PHE A 100 21.05 -4.46 20.54
N MET A 101 19.75 -4.33 20.22
CA MET A 101 18.66 -4.74 21.10
C MET A 101 18.68 -6.23 21.40
N TRP A 102 18.96 -7.09 20.40
CA TRP A 102 19.12 -8.54 20.59
C TRP A 102 20.28 -8.88 21.51
N ILE A 103 21.42 -8.19 21.35
CA ILE A 103 22.58 -8.37 22.25
C ILE A 103 22.20 -8.01 23.68
N LEU A 104 21.60 -6.85 23.91
CA LEU A 104 21.15 -6.44 25.24
C LEU A 104 20.13 -7.41 25.84
N ALA A 105 19.15 -7.84 25.05
CA ALA A 105 18.15 -8.82 25.49
C ALA A 105 18.80 -10.15 25.89
N SER A 106 19.82 -10.60 25.14
CA SER A 106 20.55 -11.84 25.46
C SER A 106 21.33 -11.73 26.77
N ILE A 107 21.99 -10.60 27.04
CA ILE A 107 22.73 -10.36 28.29
C ILE A 107 21.75 -10.34 29.46
N PHE A 108 20.64 -9.61 29.32
CA PHE A 108 19.63 -9.53 30.36
C PHE A 108 18.98 -10.90 30.64
N ALA A 109 18.68 -11.67 29.61
CA ALA A 109 18.15 -13.02 29.75
C ALA A 109 19.16 -13.93 30.45
N ALA A 110 20.44 -13.89 30.06
CA ALA A 110 21.51 -14.66 30.69
C ALA A 110 21.66 -14.30 32.18
N MET A 111 21.64 -13.01 32.52
CA MET A 111 21.69 -12.54 33.91
C MET A 111 20.48 -13.02 34.73
N THR A 112 19.29 -12.99 34.15
CA THR A 112 18.06 -13.48 34.78
C THR A 112 18.14 -14.98 35.07
N VAL A 113 18.58 -15.78 34.10
CA VAL A 113 18.78 -17.23 34.26
C VAL A 113 19.85 -17.53 35.31
N ALA A 114 20.94 -16.77 35.32
CA ALA A 114 21.98 -16.91 36.34
C ALA A 114 21.44 -16.63 37.75
N ASN A 115 20.66 -15.56 37.93
CA ASN A 115 20.05 -15.21 39.22
C ASN A 115 19.08 -16.28 39.71
N ILE A 116 18.19 -16.79 38.83
CA ILE A 116 17.25 -17.85 39.17
C ILE A 116 18.00 -19.15 39.49
N GLY A 117 19.00 -19.50 38.68
CA GLY A 117 19.84 -20.68 38.89
C GLY A 117 20.60 -20.63 40.21
N PHE A 118 21.18 -19.49 40.55
CA PHE A 118 21.87 -19.27 41.83
C PHE A 118 20.90 -19.36 43.01
N ALA A 119 19.73 -18.71 42.93
CA ALA A 119 18.72 -18.79 43.97
C ALA A 119 18.22 -20.23 44.23
N TYR A 120 18.08 -21.02 43.16
CA TYR A 120 17.71 -22.44 43.28
C TYR A 120 18.84 -23.28 43.90
N TRP A 121 20.09 -23.00 43.51
CA TRP A 121 21.26 -23.70 44.06
C TRP A 121 21.50 -23.39 45.54
N ASP A 122 21.41 -22.11 45.93
CA ASP A 122 21.62 -21.63 47.30
C ASP A 122 20.60 -22.24 48.29
N ARG A 123 19.33 -22.36 47.87
CA ARG A 123 18.30 -23.04 48.67
C ARG A 123 18.69 -24.49 49.02
N ARG A 124 19.38 -25.19 48.11
CA ARG A 124 19.80 -26.58 48.33
C ARG A 124 21.04 -26.68 49.22
N THR A 125 21.95 -25.70 49.20
CA THR A 125 23.20 -25.71 49.97
C THR A 125 22.99 -25.33 51.44
N ILE A 126 22.11 -24.37 51.74
CA ILE A 126 21.82 -23.92 53.11
C ILE A 126 21.11 -25.01 53.92
N ILE A 127 20.12 -25.69 53.34
CA ILE A 127 19.38 -26.75 54.03
C ILE A 127 20.32 -27.88 54.46
N ARG A 128 21.27 -28.25 53.60
CA ARG A 128 22.21 -29.34 53.88
C ARG A 128 23.10 -29.05 55.09
N LYS A 129 23.66 -27.83 55.17
CA LYS A 129 24.45 -27.39 56.33
C LYS A 129 23.62 -27.32 57.61
N ALA A 130 22.38 -26.83 57.53
CA ALA A 130 21.48 -26.77 58.69
C ALA A 130 21.10 -28.17 59.21
N VAL A 131 20.91 -29.14 58.31
CA VAL A 131 20.63 -30.54 58.67
C VAL A 131 21.87 -31.17 59.32
N ASP A 132 23.06 -30.97 58.77
CA ASP A 132 24.29 -31.56 59.34
C ASP A 132 24.58 -31.01 60.75
N GLU A 133 24.41 -29.70 60.99
CA GLU A 133 24.59 -29.13 62.33
C GLU A 133 23.53 -29.59 63.34
N SER A 134 22.28 -29.78 62.90
CA SER A 134 21.21 -30.26 63.76
C SER A 134 21.39 -31.74 64.11
N VAL A 135 21.76 -32.58 63.14
CA VAL A 135 22.13 -33.99 63.36
C VAL A 135 23.34 -34.10 64.29
N ALA A 136 24.40 -33.31 64.05
CA ALA A 136 25.60 -33.33 64.90
C ALA A 136 25.32 -32.84 66.34
N ARG A 137 24.36 -31.91 66.54
CA ARG A 137 23.90 -31.52 67.89
C ARG A 137 23.15 -32.66 68.59
N ILE A 138 22.33 -33.39 67.83
CA ILE A 138 21.53 -34.51 68.34
C ILE A 138 22.45 -35.69 68.71
N GLU A 139 23.46 -35.99 67.91
CA GLU A 139 24.49 -37.01 68.21
C GLU A 139 25.35 -36.62 69.41
N ARG A 140 25.89 -35.39 69.47
CA ARG A 140 26.74 -34.96 70.60
C ARG A 140 26.04 -34.95 71.95
N LYS A 141 24.72 -34.71 71.98
CA LYS A 141 23.95 -34.72 73.23
C LYS A 141 23.57 -36.12 73.71
N GLY A 142 23.84 -37.19 72.94
CA GLY A 142 23.41 -38.55 73.28
C GLY A 142 21.88 -38.69 73.41
N SER A 143 21.13 -37.70 72.94
CA SER A 143 19.67 -37.60 73.09
C SER A 143 18.96 -38.73 72.35
N LEU A 144 19.51 -39.18 71.21
CA LEU A 144 19.01 -40.35 70.48
C LEU A 144 19.15 -41.64 71.30
N ALA A 145 20.29 -41.85 71.95
CA ALA A 145 20.49 -43.03 72.79
C ALA A 145 19.53 -43.02 73.99
N GLN A 146 19.30 -41.85 74.60
CA GLN A 146 18.33 -41.70 75.70
C GLN A 146 16.89 -41.91 75.24
N LEU A 147 16.51 -41.41 74.06
CA LEU A 147 15.19 -41.62 73.47
C LEU A 147 14.95 -43.08 73.08
N ILE A 148 15.96 -43.74 72.51
CA ILE A 148 15.89 -45.18 72.18
C ILE A 148 15.70 -45.99 73.46
N ASN A 149 16.50 -45.73 74.50
CA ASN A 149 16.37 -46.43 75.79
C ASN A 149 15.00 -46.17 76.45
N ALA A 150 14.52 -44.92 76.46
CA ALA A 150 13.21 -44.58 77.02
C ALA A 150 12.05 -45.23 76.22
N LEU A 151 12.14 -45.27 74.89
CA LEU A 151 11.19 -45.98 74.03
C LEU A 151 11.24 -47.50 74.25
N GLN A 152 12.42 -48.06 74.45
CA GLN A 152 12.62 -49.49 74.70
C GLN A 152 12.08 -49.91 76.07
N ASP A 153 12.20 -49.05 77.09
CA ASP A 153 11.58 -49.28 78.40
C ASP A 153 10.06 -49.18 78.31
N HIS A 154 9.52 -48.19 77.59
CA HIS A 154 8.07 -48.06 77.43
C HIS A 154 7.46 -49.15 76.53
N ALA A 155 8.23 -49.71 75.60
CA ALA A 155 7.80 -50.84 74.77
C ALA A 155 7.62 -52.14 75.56
N LYS A 156 8.11 -52.25 76.79
CA LYS A 156 7.83 -53.41 77.66
C LYS A 156 6.37 -53.44 78.11
N ASP A 157 5.71 -52.28 78.17
CA ASP A 157 4.34 -52.13 78.64
C ASP A 157 3.30 -52.05 77.50
N ASP A 158 3.73 -51.75 76.25
CA ASP A 158 2.87 -51.70 75.07
C ASP A 158 3.31 -52.71 73.98
N PRO A 159 2.54 -53.80 73.75
CA PRO A 159 2.88 -54.84 72.77
C PRO A 159 2.87 -54.32 71.32
N LYS A 160 2.13 -53.25 71.00
CA LYS A 160 2.18 -52.64 69.65
C LYS A 160 3.50 -51.90 69.45
N LEU A 161 3.98 -51.16 70.45
CA LEU A 161 5.23 -50.40 70.36
C LEU A 161 6.44 -51.34 70.25
N ALA A 162 6.45 -52.45 70.99
CA ALA A 162 7.48 -53.49 70.88
C ALA A 162 7.60 -54.08 69.47
N SER A 163 6.46 -54.34 68.82
CA SER A 163 6.45 -54.90 67.46
C SER A 163 7.03 -53.93 66.42
N ILE A 164 6.78 -52.63 66.58
CA ILE A 164 7.29 -51.58 65.68
C ILE A 164 8.81 -51.42 65.86
N LEU A 165 9.30 -51.42 67.10
CA LEU A 165 10.74 -51.32 67.37
C LEU A 165 11.52 -52.55 66.88
N ARG A 166 10.95 -53.75 66.99
CA ARG A 166 11.56 -55.00 66.49
C ARG A 166 11.69 -55.01 64.96
N ASN A 167 10.70 -54.47 64.26
CA ASN A 167 10.73 -54.33 62.80
C ASN A 167 11.80 -53.34 62.30
N HIS A 168 12.18 -52.37 63.13
CA HIS A 168 13.23 -51.40 62.84
C HIS A 168 14.62 -51.81 63.37
N ASN A 169 14.81 -53.06 63.84
CA ASN A 169 16.06 -53.56 64.44
C ASN A 169 16.58 -52.72 65.63
N LEU A 170 15.68 -52.09 66.38
CA LEU A 170 16.02 -51.30 67.57
C LEU A 170 15.87 -52.08 68.88
N LEU A 171 15.51 -53.37 68.80
CA LEU A 171 15.25 -54.28 69.92
C LEU A 171 15.88 -55.65 69.68
#